data_AF-A0A379EA11-F1
#
_entry.id   AF-A0A379EA11-F1
#
_cell.length_a   1.000
_cell.length_b   1.000
_cell.length_c   1.000
_cell.angle_alpha   90.00
_cell.angle_beta   90.00
_cell.angle_gamma   90.00
#
_symmetry.space_group_name_H-M   'P 1'
#
loop_
_entity.id
_entity.type
_entity.pdbx_description
1 polymer ?
#
loop_
_entity_poly.entity_id
_entity_poly.type
_entity_poly.pdbx_seq_one_letter_code
_entity_poly.pdbx_strand_id
1 'polypeptide(L)'
;MNKKVIQDLIPKAMQAIEGVGIVGKDKKFEKVHEGYINALGPTIIQSGLLPTLIFYNKEKRKLWLKALYYMEIISNDIDPTTIIQLIIKEGDSESKQEKTLKELKGKTKEWERKILEYAVALKLALRTFVAKEPEEDETKQQKGGAQ
;
A
#
# COMPACT_ATOMS: atom_id res chain seq x y z
N MET A 1 16.10 -1.75 8.37
CA MET A 1 14.92 -0.96 8.82
C MET A 1 15.06 -0.71 10.31
N ASN A 2 14.67 0.48 10.78
CA ASN A 2 14.83 0.86 12.18
C ASN A 2 13.56 0.54 12.97
N LYS A 3 13.66 -0.29 14.02
CA LYS A 3 12.51 -0.72 14.84
C LYS A 3 11.78 0.46 15.49
N LYS A 4 12.52 1.48 15.96
CA LYS A 4 11.95 2.66 16.60
C LYS A 4 11.10 3.47 15.62
N VAL A 5 11.65 3.71 14.42
CA VAL A 5 10.92 4.39 13.33
C VAL A 5 9.61 3.67 13.00
N ILE A 6 9.63 2.34 12.89
CA ILE A 6 8.42 1.57 12.61
C ILE A 6 7.38 1.73 13.72
N GLN A 7 7.78 1.70 14.99
CA GLN A 7 6.87 1.88 16.13
C GLN A 7 6.21 3.25 16.12
N ASP A 8 6.99 4.30 15.85
CA ASP A 8 6.50 5.68 15.79
C ASP A 8 5.49 5.88 14.63
N LEU A 9 5.55 5.03 13.60
CA LEU A 9 4.64 5.05 12.45
C LEU A 9 3.33 4.31 12.70
N ILE A 10 3.22 3.45 13.72
CA ILE A 10 2.00 2.62 13.96
C ILE A 10 0.74 3.47 14.15
N PRO A 11 0.72 4.55 14.96
CA PRO A 11 -0.47 5.38 15.11
C PRO A 11 -0.93 6.02 13.80
N LYS A 12 0.04 6.51 12.99
CA LYS A 12 -0.23 7.05 11.65
C LYS A 12 -0.78 5.99 10.70
N ALA A 13 -0.26 4.77 10.79
CA ALA A 13 -0.71 3.64 9.98
C ALA A 13 -2.13 3.20 10.31
N MET A 14 -2.52 3.22 11.60
CA MET A 14 -3.92 2.97 12.00
C MET A 14 -4.86 4.01 11.40
N GLN A 15 -4.50 5.30 11.50
CA GLN A 15 -5.27 6.39 10.91
C GLN A 15 -5.39 6.24 9.39
N ALA A 16 -4.31 5.87 8.70
CA ALA A 16 -4.31 5.64 7.26
C ALA A 16 -5.28 4.51 6.87
N ILE A 17 -5.22 3.37 7.57
CA ILE A 17 -6.07 2.20 7.29
C ILE A 17 -7.56 2.55 7.43
N GLU A 18 -7.92 3.29 8.48
CA GLU A 18 -9.30 3.74 8.72
C GLU A 18 -9.71 4.84 7.73
N GLY A 19 -8.85 5.84 7.53
CA GLY A 19 -9.12 7.01 6.71
C GLY A 19 -9.35 6.69 5.23
N VAL A 20 -8.68 5.66 4.72
CA VAL A 20 -8.84 5.22 3.32
C VAL A 20 -9.89 4.11 3.16
N GLY A 21 -10.53 3.65 4.25
CA GLY A 21 -11.63 2.69 4.21
C GLY A 21 -11.20 1.23 4.04
N ILE A 22 -9.98 0.85 4.42
CA ILE A 22 -9.59 -0.58 4.49
C ILE A 22 -10.33 -1.27 5.64
N VAL A 23 -10.55 -0.53 6.74
CA VAL A 23 -11.30 -0.97 7.91
C VAL A 23 -12.62 -0.21 7.99
N GLY A 24 -13.72 -0.94 8.22
CA GLY A 24 -15.04 -0.38 8.45
C GLY A 24 -15.19 0.26 9.85
N LYS A 25 -16.29 0.98 10.06
CA LYS A 25 -16.60 1.61 11.36
C LYS A 25 -16.67 0.62 12.53
N ASP A 26 -16.97 -0.65 12.23
CA ASP A 26 -17.01 -1.77 13.17
C ASP A 26 -15.63 -2.35 13.52
N LYS A 27 -14.54 -1.70 13.08
CA LYS A 27 -13.15 -2.15 13.28
C LYS A 27 -12.86 -3.49 12.60
N LYS A 28 -13.60 -3.81 11.54
CA LYS A 28 -13.43 -5.03 10.76
C LYS A 28 -12.96 -4.74 9.33
N PHE A 29 -12.23 -5.67 8.72
CA PHE A 29 -11.76 -5.58 7.33
C PHE A 29 -11.94 -6.92 6.59
N GLU A 30 -12.05 -6.89 5.26
CA GLU A 30 -12.11 -8.13 4.48
C GLU A 30 -10.76 -8.84 4.43
N LYS A 31 -10.72 -10.16 4.69
CA LYS A 31 -9.50 -10.97 4.74
C LYS A 31 -8.57 -10.82 3.53
N VAL A 32 -9.10 -10.49 2.34
CA VAL A 32 -8.30 -10.22 1.13
C VAL A 32 -7.24 -9.12 1.33
N HIS A 33 -7.51 -8.13 2.19
CA HIS A 33 -6.57 -7.04 2.51
C HIS A 33 -5.31 -7.55 3.22
N GLU A 34 -5.42 -8.62 4.01
CA GLU A 34 -4.25 -9.26 4.62
C GLU A 34 -3.31 -9.83 3.55
N GLY A 35 -3.87 -10.47 2.51
CA GLY A 35 -3.10 -10.96 1.37
C GLY A 35 -2.35 -9.84 0.64
N TYR A 36 -3.02 -8.71 0.39
CA TYR A 36 -2.40 -7.55 -0.26
C TYR A 36 -1.24 -6.99 0.57
N ILE A 37 -1.44 -6.65 1.85
CA ILE A 37 -0.35 -6.05 2.63
C ILE A 37 0.81 -7.03 2.89
N ASN A 38 0.53 -8.33 2.96
CA ASN A 38 1.57 -9.36 3.06
C ASN A 38 2.42 -9.48 1.80
N ALA A 39 1.82 -9.27 0.62
CA ALA A 39 2.52 -9.32 -0.66
C ALA A 39 3.30 -8.03 -0.96
N LEU A 40 2.88 -6.87 -0.47
CA LEU A 40 3.43 -5.56 -0.86
C LEU A 40 4.96 -5.48 -0.72
N GLY A 41 5.50 -5.82 0.46
CA GLY A 41 6.94 -5.77 0.71
C GLY A 41 7.75 -6.70 -0.21
N PRO A 42 7.44 -8.01 -0.25
CA PRO A 42 8.07 -8.94 -1.19
C PRO A 42 8.01 -8.50 -2.65
N THR A 43 6.87 -7.97 -3.12
CA THR A 43 6.73 -7.49 -4.51
C THR A 43 7.63 -6.29 -4.79
N ILE A 44 7.78 -5.35 -3.84
CA ILE A 44 8.73 -4.22 -3.99
C ILE A 44 10.16 -4.74 -4.13
N ILE A 45 10.58 -5.70 -3.30
CA ILE A 45 11.93 -6.26 -3.33
C ILE A 45 12.20 -7.00 -4.64
N GLN A 46 11.21 -7.76 -5.13
CA GLN A 46 11.37 -8.62 -6.30
C GLN A 46 11.22 -7.86 -7.63
N SER A 47 10.19 -7.01 -7.72
CA SER A 47 9.78 -6.34 -8.96
C SER A 47 10.16 -4.87 -9.01
N GLY A 48 10.64 -4.30 -7.91
CA GLY A 48 10.92 -2.88 -7.77
C GLY A 48 9.70 -2.05 -7.36
N LEU A 49 9.98 -0.85 -6.86
CA LEU A 49 8.97 0.06 -6.33
C LEU A 49 7.91 0.46 -7.37
N LEU A 50 8.34 1.02 -8.50
CA LEU A 50 7.41 1.59 -9.49
C LEU A 50 6.47 0.54 -10.12
N PRO A 51 6.97 -0.64 -10.59
CA PRO A 51 6.08 -1.69 -11.10
C PRO A 51 5.07 -2.18 -10.04
N THR A 52 5.48 -2.25 -8.78
CA THR A 52 4.59 -2.62 -7.68
C THR A 52 3.48 -1.58 -7.48
N LEU A 53 3.81 -0.29 -7.45
CA LEU A 53 2.79 0.75 -7.27
C LEU A 53 1.78 0.76 -8.43
N ILE A 54 2.25 0.54 -9.67
CA ILE A 54 1.37 0.40 -10.84
C ILE A 54 0.45 -0.82 -10.69
N PHE A 55 0.97 -1.95 -10.23
CA PHE A 55 0.18 -3.16 -9.98
C PHE A 55 -0.91 -2.94 -8.92
N TYR A 56 -0.59 -2.19 -7.86
CA TYR A 56 -1.52 -1.85 -6.79
C TYR A 56 -2.57 -0.80 -7.20
N ASN A 57 -2.39 -0.12 -8.33
CA ASN A 57 -3.35 0.87 -8.85
C ASN A 57 -4.57 0.22 -9.54
N LYS A 58 -5.09 -0.87 -8.97
CA LYS A 58 -6.25 -1.61 -9.49
C LYS A 58 -7.13 -2.12 -8.33
N GLU A 59 -8.45 -2.11 -8.53
CA GLU A 59 -9.43 -2.75 -7.62
C GLU A 59 -9.24 -2.33 -6.14
N LYS A 60 -9.48 -3.24 -5.20
CA LYS A 60 -9.32 -3.06 -3.75
C LYS A 60 -7.87 -2.76 -3.33
N ARG A 61 -6.86 -3.08 -4.17
CA ARG A 61 -5.44 -2.75 -3.90
C ARG A 61 -5.18 -1.25 -3.92
N LYS A 62 -6.01 -0.44 -4.62
CA LYS A 62 -5.86 1.03 -4.65
C LYS A 62 -5.91 1.65 -3.26
N LEU A 63 -6.65 1.05 -2.32
CA LEU A 63 -6.72 1.53 -0.94
C LEU A 63 -5.34 1.51 -0.26
N TRP A 64 -4.50 0.52 -0.59
CA TRP A 64 -3.14 0.44 -0.06
C TRP A 64 -2.22 1.51 -0.64
N LEU A 65 -2.42 1.93 -1.90
CA LEU A 65 -1.71 3.10 -2.44
C LEU A 65 -2.11 4.38 -1.71
N LYS A 66 -3.41 4.57 -1.47
CA LYS A 66 -3.90 5.71 -0.68
C LYS A 66 -3.33 5.68 0.73
N ALA A 67 -3.27 4.51 1.38
CA ALA A 67 -2.68 4.38 2.71
C ALA A 67 -1.18 4.75 2.71
N LEU A 68 -0.41 4.25 1.74
CA LEU A 68 1.01 4.63 1.60
C LEU A 68 1.18 6.13 1.41
N TYR A 69 0.29 6.77 0.66
CA TYR A 69 0.35 8.20 0.44
C TYR A 69 -0.08 9.01 1.68
N TYR A 70 -1.11 8.53 2.40
CA TYR A 70 -1.48 9.08 3.70
C TYR A 70 -0.30 9.03 4.68
N MET A 71 0.45 7.93 4.66
CA MET A 71 1.67 7.78 5.46
C MET A 71 2.76 8.80 5.10
N GLU A 72 2.71 9.40 3.91
CA GLU A 72 3.56 10.52 3.54
C GLU A 72 2.96 11.84 4.06
N ILE A 73 1.83 12.28 3.49
CA ILE A 73 1.36 13.66 3.65
C ILE A 73 0.08 13.87 4.49
N ILE A 74 -0.48 12.82 5.10
CA ILE A 74 -1.68 12.88 5.97
C ILE A 74 -2.87 13.55 5.26
N SER A 75 -3.33 12.96 4.16
CA SER A 75 -4.57 13.39 3.52
C SER A 75 -5.34 12.18 2.99
N ASN A 76 -6.67 12.25 3.03
CA ASN A 76 -7.59 11.18 2.63
C ASN A 76 -8.23 11.41 1.25
N ASP A 77 -8.19 12.64 0.72
CA ASP A 77 -8.84 13.03 -0.53
C ASP A 77 -7.85 13.00 -1.70
N ILE A 78 -7.40 11.79 -2.05
CA ILE A 78 -6.30 11.62 -3.02
C ILE A 78 -6.60 10.57 -4.08
N ASP A 79 -6.18 10.93 -5.30
CA ASP A 79 -6.03 10.01 -6.41
C ASP A 79 -4.87 9.02 -6.17
N PRO A 80 -5.09 7.70 -6.25
CA PRO A 80 -4.04 6.70 -6.03
C PRO A 80 -2.79 6.85 -6.91
N THR A 81 -2.87 7.55 -8.03
CA THR A 81 -1.71 7.84 -8.90
C THR A 81 -0.82 8.94 -8.33
N THR A 82 -1.25 9.73 -7.35
CA THR A 82 -0.45 10.83 -6.79
C THR A 82 0.85 10.34 -6.18
N ILE A 83 0.88 9.18 -5.52
CA ILE A 83 2.13 8.60 -5.00
C ILE A 83 3.08 8.16 -6.12
N ILE A 84 2.52 7.63 -7.22
CA ILE A 84 3.28 7.25 -8.40
C ILE A 84 3.90 8.49 -9.03
N GLN A 85 3.11 9.55 -9.18
CA GLN A 85 3.59 10.84 -9.70
C GLN A 85 4.62 11.48 -8.78
N LEU A 86 4.46 11.40 -7.46
CA LEU A 86 5.41 11.96 -6.50
C LEU A 86 6.77 11.26 -6.60
N ILE A 87 6.78 9.93 -6.69
CA ILE A 87 8.03 9.16 -6.84
C ILE A 87 8.68 9.39 -8.20
N ILE A 88 7.89 9.46 -9.29
CA ILE A 88 8.41 9.80 -10.62
C ILE A 88 8.97 11.23 -10.61
N LYS A 89 8.22 12.19 -10.07
CA LYS A 89 8.64 13.59 -9.96
C LYS A 89 9.89 13.69 -9.11
N GLU A 90 9.97 13.17 -7.90
CA GLU A 90 11.21 13.28 -7.11
C GLU A 90 12.42 12.55 -7.72
N GLY A 91 12.16 11.52 -8.54
CA GLY A 91 13.15 10.89 -9.39
C GLY A 91 13.62 11.78 -10.56
N ASP A 92 12.79 12.72 -11.02
CA ASP A 92 12.97 13.52 -12.26
C ASP A 92 13.06 15.05 -12.00
N SER A 93 12.73 15.53 -10.80
CA SER A 93 12.41 16.93 -10.49
C SER A 93 13.63 17.77 -10.15
N GLU A 94 14.71 17.55 -10.87
CA GLU A 94 15.69 18.60 -11.15
C GLU A 94 16.09 18.45 -12.63
N SER A 95 15.46 19.29 -13.44
CA SER A 95 15.65 19.45 -14.88
C SER A 95 17.07 19.18 -15.37
N LYS A 96 17.18 18.31 -16.38
CA LYS A 96 18.18 18.33 -17.48
C LYS A 96 19.56 18.91 -17.12
N GLN A 97 20.34 18.18 -16.34
CA GLN A 97 21.81 18.26 -16.34
C GLN A 97 22.34 16.97 -15.71
N GLU A 98 22.95 16.13 -16.55
CA GLU A 98 23.75 14.94 -16.26
C GLU A 98 23.86 14.48 -14.80
N LYS A 99 22.76 13.96 -14.21
CA LYS A 99 22.92 13.18 -12.98
C LYS A 99 23.52 11.83 -13.33
N THR A 100 24.61 11.52 -12.65
CA THR A 100 25.21 10.19 -12.73
C THR A 100 24.17 9.17 -12.29
N LEU A 101 24.07 8.03 -12.97
CA LEU A 101 23.18 6.91 -12.65
C LEU A 101 23.15 6.55 -11.14
N LYS A 102 24.22 6.86 -10.40
CA LYS A 102 24.34 6.68 -8.94
C LYS A 102 23.37 7.55 -8.12
N GLU A 103 23.12 8.80 -8.49
CA GLU A 103 22.26 9.71 -7.72
C GLU A 103 20.78 9.36 -7.87
N LEU A 104 20.35 9.06 -9.10
CA LEU A 104 19.00 8.55 -9.39
C LEU A 104 18.73 7.22 -8.66
N LYS A 105 19.73 6.33 -8.64
CA LYS A 105 19.68 5.09 -7.86
C LYS A 105 19.63 5.35 -6.34
N GLY A 106 20.27 6.42 -5.86
CA GLY A 106 20.23 6.83 -4.46
C GLY A 106 18.83 7.21 -4.00
N LYS A 107 18.20 8.18 -4.68
CA LYS A 107 16.83 8.62 -4.36
C LYS A 107 15.80 7.50 -4.48
N THR A 108 15.91 6.67 -5.51
CA THR A 108 15.01 5.52 -5.70
C THR A 108 15.11 4.54 -4.52
N LYS A 109 16.33 4.28 -4.01
CA LYS A 109 16.55 3.41 -2.84
C LYS A 109 16.03 4.01 -1.54
N GLU A 110 16.09 5.33 -1.38
CA GLU A 110 15.50 6.01 -0.23
C GLU A 110 13.99 5.85 -0.20
N TRP A 111 13.34 6.08 -1.34
CA TRP A 111 11.91 5.83 -1.51
C TRP A 111 11.54 4.37 -1.27
N GLU A 112 12.30 3.44 -1.83
CA GLU A 112 12.07 2.00 -1.62
C GLU A 112 12.12 1.65 -0.13
N ARG A 113 13.16 2.11 0.58
CA ARG A 113 13.30 1.89 2.02
C ARG A 113 12.14 2.50 2.80
N LYS A 114 11.77 3.74 2.50
CA LYS A 114 10.70 4.48 3.19
C LYS A 114 9.35 3.81 2.99
N ILE A 115 9.02 3.42 1.76
CA ILE A 115 7.78 2.70 1.44
C ILE A 115 7.75 1.32 2.10
N LEU A 116 8.89 0.61 2.17
CA LEU A 116 8.97 -0.64 2.92
C LEU A 116 8.71 -0.42 4.42
N GLU A 117 9.24 0.66 5.02
CA GLU A 117 8.98 1.00 6.43
C GLU A 117 7.48 1.30 6.66
N TYR A 118 6.83 2.01 5.73
CA TYR A 118 5.38 2.21 5.75
C TYR A 118 4.60 0.91 5.60
N ALA A 119 4.99 0.04 4.67
CA ALA A 119 4.35 -1.25 4.46
C ALA A 119 4.39 -2.13 5.73
N VAL A 120 5.52 -2.13 6.45
CA VAL A 120 5.65 -2.86 7.71
C VAL A 120 4.76 -2.24 8.80
N ALA A 121 4.75 -0.91 8.95
CA ALA A 121 3.90 -0.24 9.93
C ALA A 121 2.41 -0.50 9.66
N LEU A 122 1.98 -0.39 8.39
CA LEU A 122 0.62 -0.70 7.93
C LEU A 122 0.25 -2.16 8.18
N LYS A 123 1.16 -3.10 7.91
CA LYS A 123 0.95 -4.53 8.21
C LYS A 123 0.74 -4.78 9.71
N LEU A 124 1.55 -4.15 10.55
CA LEU A 124 1.45 -4.29 12.00
C LEU A 124 0.16 -3.65 12.53
N ALA A 125 -0.21 -2.47 12.02
CA ALA A 125 -1.46 -1.80 12.35
C ALA A 125 -2.68 -2.62 11.91
N LEU A 126 -2.68 -3.21 10.71
CA LEU A 126 -3.83 -4.02 10.25
C LEU A 126 -4.16 -5.18 11.21
N ARG A 127 -3.14 -5.78 11.84
CA ARG A 127 -3.30 -6.90 12.79
C ARG A 127 -4.02 -6.53 14.09
N THR A 128 -4.20 -5.25 14.38
CA THR A 128 -4.98 -4.82 15.56
C THR A 128 -6.49 -4.80 15.29
N PHE A 129 -6.90 -4.99 14.04
CA PHE A 129 -8.30 -5.03 13.61
C PHE A 129 -8.77 -6.47 13.38
N VAL A 130 -10.09 -6.67 13.28
CA VAL A 130 -10.68 -8.00 13.14
C VAL A 130 -10.92 -8.33 11.67
N ALA A 131 -10.36 -9.44 11.19
CA ALA A 131 -10.63 -9.92 9.83
C ALA A 131 -12.06 -10.50 9.75
N LYS A 132 -12.83 -10.08 8.75
CA LYS A 132 -14.04 -10.76 8.29
C LYS A 132 -13.66 -11.80 7.26
N GLU A 133 -14.14 -13.03 7.47
CA GLU A 133 -14.10 -14.03 6.42
C GLU A 133 -14.93 -13.54 5.22
N PRO A 134 -14.51 -13.86 3.98
CA PRO A 134 -15.37 -13.59 2.84
C PRO A 134 -16.69 -14.33 3.07
N GLU A 135 -17.81 -13.62 3.01
CA GLU A 135 -19.11 -14.31 2.94
C GLU A 135 -19.05 -15.22 1.71
N GLU A 136 -19.24 -16.53 1.93
CA GLU A 136 -19.38 -17.46 0.82
C GLU A 136 -20.58 -16.96 0.00
N ASP A 137 -20.28 -16.55 -1.22
CA ASP A 137 -21.27 -16.18 -2.20
C ASP A 137 -22.12 -17.44 -2.47
N GLU A 138 -23.23 -17.63 -1.74
CA GLU A 138 -24.19 -18.74 -1.84
C GLU A 138 -24.89 -18.81 -3.23
N THR A 139 -24.29 -18.23 -4.27
CA THR A 139 -24.89 -18.06 -5.58
C THR A 139 -24.32 -19.01 -6.65
N LYS A 140 -23.71 -20.15 -6.26
CA LYS A 140 -23.22 -21.18 -7.21
C LYS A 140 -23.65 -22.62 -6.92
N GLN A 141 -24.80 -22.83 -6.27
CA GLN A 141 -25.46 -24.15 -6.24
C GLN A 141 -26.91 -24.05 -6.74
N GLN A 142 -27.13 -23.61 -7.98
CA GLN A 142 -28.42 -23.82 -8.65
C GLN A 142 -28.36 -23.70 -10.19
N LYS A 143 -27.32 -24.26 -10.83
CA LYS A 143 -27.35 -24.54 -12.29
C LYS A 143 -26.55 -25.81 -12.59
N GLY A 144 -27.11 -26.95 -12.22
CA GLY A 144 -26.53 -28.27 -12.51
C GLY A 144 -27.52 -29.42 -12.39
N GLY A 145 -28.81 -29.16 -12.54
CA GLY A 145 -29.85 -30.18 -12.44
C GLY A 145 -31.01 -29.85 -13.36
N ALA A 146 -30.80 -30.02 -14.66
CA ALA A 146 -31.85 -30.26 -15.66
C ALA A 146 -31.19 -30.52 -17.02
N GLN A 147 -30.90 -31.79 -17.31
CA GLN A 147 -31.35 -32.55 -18.50
C GLN A 147 -30.58 -33.87 -18.60
#